data_AF-A0A135SBN9-F1
#
_entry.id   AF-A0A135SBN9-F1
#
_cell.length_a   1.000
_cell.length_b   1.000
_cell.length_c   1.000
_cell.angle_alpha   90.00
_cell.angle_beta   90.00
_cell.angle_gamma   90.00
#
_symmetry.space_group_name_H-M   'P 1'
#
loop_
_entity.id
_entity.type
_entity.pdbx_description
1 polymer ?
#
loop_
_entity_poly.entity_id
_entity_poly.type
_entity_poly.pdbx_seq_one_letter_code
_entity_poly.pdbx_strand_id
1 'polypeptide(L)'
;MASIIAVAGGTGDVGRTIVEAILANGKFPADEDREKGIGACILPVDYSSADNIARTLGENDVHTVISTLNNMASVQPELNLTAAADQAVATKRYVPSIWGAKFRKE
;
A
#
# COMPACT_ATOMS: atom_id res chain seq x y z
N MET A 1 13.20 11.69 9.80
CA MET A 1 12.48 10.46 10.21
C MET A 1 12.08 9.75 8.95
N ALA A 2 12.46 8.49 8.78
CA ALA A 2 12.11 7.71 7.61
C ALA A 2 10.64 7.27 7.74
N SER A 3 9.77 7.64 6.80
CA SER A 3 8.36 7.20 6.82
C SER A 3 8.23 5.89 6.07
N ILE A 4 7.65 4.86 6.69
CA ILE A 4 7.41 3.59 5.99
C ILE A 4 6.19 3.75 5.08
N ILE A 5 6.35 3.38 3.81
CA ILE A 5 5.30 3.43 2.80
C ILE A 5 4.97 2.00 2.36
N ALA A 6 3.72 1.60 2.49
CA ALA A 6 3.22 0.36 1.93
C ALA A 6 2.47 0.62 0.63
N VAL A 7 2.74 -0.19 -0.40
CA VAL A 7 2.03 -0.16 -1.68
C VAL A 7 1.23 -1.44 -1.84
N ALA A 8 -0.08 -1.37 -1.62
CA ALA A 8 -1.00 -2.49 -1.86
C ALA A 8 -1.15 -2.71 -3.36
N GLY A 9 -0.92 -3.94 -3.84
CA GLY A 9 -0.81 -4.23 -5.28
C GLY A 9 0.53 -3.84 -5.91
N GLY A 10 1.58 -3.63 -5.11
CA GLY A 10 2.91 -3.18 -5.56
C GLY A 10 3.62 -4.07 -6.59
N THR A 11 3.11 -5.28 -6.86
CA THR A 11 3.63 -6.17 -7.92
C THR A 11 2.92 -6.02 -9.27
N GLY A 12 1.81 -5.29 -9.34
CA GLY A 12 1.08 -5.00 -10.58
C GLY A 12 1.70 -3.87 -11.40
N ASP A 13 1.16 -3.59 -12.59
CA ASP A 13 1.76 -2.63 -13.54
C ASP A 13 2.02 -1.24 -12.93
N VAL A 14 0.97 -0.64 -12.37
CA VAL A 14 1.05 0.69 -11.72
C VAL A 14 1.79 0.60 -10.39
N GLY A 15 1.48 -0.41 -9.57
CA GLY A 15 2.08 -0.61 -8.26
C GLY A 15 3.60 -0.74 -8.31
N ARG A 16 4.11 -1.52 -9.27
CA ARG A 16 5.54 -1.74 -9.46
C ARG A 16 6.26 -0.46 -9.83
N THR A 17 5.69 0.32 -10.75
CA THR A 17 6.25 1.61 -11.14
C THR A 17 6.35 2.56 -9.95
N ILE A 18 5.35 2.58 -9.06
CA ILE A 18 5.36 3.40 -7.84
C ILE A 18 6.44 2.92 -6.87
N VAL A 19 6.56 1.61 -6.65
CA VAL A 19 7.61 1.03 -5.79
C VAL A 19 9.00 1.41 -6.31
N GLU A 20 9.26 1.23 -7.60
CA GLU A 20 10.54 1.59 -8.24
C GLU A 20 10.85 3.08 -8.08
N ALA A 21 9.85 3.96 -8.23
CA ALA A 21 10.04 5.41 -8.03
C ALA A 21 10.31 5.78 -6.56
N ILE A 22 9.66 5.11 -5.61
CA ILE A 22 9.89 5.31 -4.17
C ILE A 22 11.33 4.92 -3.81
N LEU A 23 11.79 3.77 -4.30
CA LEU A 23 13.15 3.28 -4.10
C LEU A 23 14.19 4.21 -4.72
N ALA A 24 13.97 4.67 -5.95
CA ALA A 24 14.87 5.61 -6.63
C ALA A 24 15.00 6.97 -5.91
N ASN A 25 14.00 7.37 -5.13
CA ASN A 25 14.04 8.61 -4.34
C ASN A 25 15.00 8.49 -3.14
N GLY A 26 15.29 7.27 -2.66
CA GLY A 26 16.26 7.01 -1.58
C GLY A 26 15.90 7.57 -0.20
N LYS A 27 14.69 8.14 -0.04
CA LYS A 27 14.21 8.77 1.21
C LYS A 27 13.46 7.81 2.12
N PHE A 28 13.13 6.62 1.62
CA PHE A 28 12.30 5.64 2.30
C PHE A 28 13.10 4.35 2.46
N PRO A 29 13.04 3.71 3.64
CA PRO A 29 13.89 2.57 3.93
C PRO A 29 13.45 1.38 3.07
N ALA A 30 14.38 0.89 2.26
CA ALA A 30 14.27 -0.39 1.58
C ALA A 30 14.94 -1.44 2.48
N ASP A 31 14.21 -2.50 2.83
CA ASP A 31 14.79 -3.59 3.60
C ASP A 31 15.70 -4.41 2.67
N GLU A 32 17.01 -4.22 2.76
CA GLU A 32 18.01 -4.84 1.87
C GLU A 32 18.07 -6.37 2.03
N ASP A 33 17.54 -6.92 3.12
CA ASP A 33 17.60 -8.35 3.45
C ASP A 33 16.37 -9.13 2.94
N ARG A 34 15.26 -8.44 2.63
CA ARG A 34 14.00 -9.04 2.17
C ARG A 34 13.71 -8.69 0.72
N GLU A 35 14.11 -9.65 -0.12
CA GLU A 35 13.52 -10.04 -1.41
C GLU A 35 14.32 -9.68 -2.68
N LYS A 36 15.05 -10.72 -3.10
CA LYS A 36 15.70 -10.89 -4.40
C LYS A 36 14.70 -10.62 -5.54
N GLY A 37 14.66 -9.39 -6.03
CA GLY A 37 14.02 -9.06 -7.30
C GLY A 37 13.49 -7.63 -7.42
N ILE A 38 12.85 -7.11 -6.35
CA ILE A 38 12.14 -5.80 -6.39
C ILE A 38 12.86 -4.74 -5.54
N GLY A 39 13.71 -5.15 -4.60
CA GLY A 39 14.43 -4.23 -3.72
C GLY A 39 13.53 -3.56 -2.67
N ALA A 40 12.37 -4.14 -2.38
CA ALA A 40 11.43 -3.70 -1.36
C ALA A 40 10.87 -4.92 -0.61
N CYS A 41 10.57 -4.74 0.67
CA CYS A 41 9.93 -5.77 1.49
C CYS A 41 8.47 -5.98 1.05
N ILE A 42 8.12 -7.22 0.75
CA ILE A 42 6.79 -7.70 0.43
C ILE A 42 6.17 -8.22 1.72
N LEU A 43 5.00 -7.66 2.04
CA LEU A 43 4.19 -8.11 3.16
C LEU A 43 3.02 -8.92 2.59
N PRO A 44 2.90 -10.23 2.91
CA PRO A 44 1.72 -10.99 2.54
C PRO A 44 0.53 -10.49 3.35
N VAL A 45 -0.54 -10.07 2.66
CA VAL A 45 -1.74 -9.50 3.29
C VAL A 45 -2.97 -10.18 2.70
N ASP A 46 -3.85 -10.67 3.58
CA ASP A 46 -5.19 -11.13 3.20
C ASP A 46 -6.15 -9.93 3.18
N TYR A 47 -6.57 -9.50 2.00
CA TYR A 47 -7.48 -8.37 1.81
C TYR A 47 -8.94 -8.68 2.19
N SER A 48 -9.23 -9.91 2.62
CA SER A 48 -10.56 -10.33 3.05
C SER A 48 -10.92 -9.84 4.46
N SER A 49 -9.93 -9.46 5.29
CA SER A 49 -10.14 -9.06 6.68
C SER A 49 -9.42 -7.75 7.04
N ALA A 50 -10.20 -6.72 7.35
CA ALA A 50 -9.67 -5.42 7.78
C ALA A 50 -8.78 -5.50 9.03
N ASP A 51 -9.11 -6.38 9.98
CA ASP A 51 -8.35 -6.54 11.23
C ASP A 51 -6.94 -7.09 10.98
N ASN A 52 -6.83 -8.11 10.11
CA ASN A 52 -5.53 -8.69 9.72
C ASN A 52 -4.65 -7.65 9.02
N ILE A 53 -5.26 -6.84 8.14
CA ILE A 53 -4.57 -5.75 7.44
C ILE A 53 -4.10 -4.71 8.47
N ALA A 54 -4.97 -4.27 9.39
CA ALA A 54 -4.65 -3.24 10.38
C ALA A 54 -3.50 -3.68 11.30
N ARG A 55 -3.51 -4.94 11.74
CA ARG A 55 -2.40 -5.53 12.51
C ARG A 55 -1.10 -5.48 11.72
N THR A 56 -1.12 -5.90 10.46
CA THR A 56 0.08 -5.89 9.60
C THR A 56 0.62 -4.48 9.38
N LEU A 57 -0.26 -3.50 9.15
CA LEU A 57 0.12 -2.08 9.01
C LEU A 57 0.72 -1.52 10.30
N GLY A 58 0.15 -1.88 11.45
CA GLY A 58 0.64 -1.45 12.76
C GLY A 58 1.98 -2.08 13.15
N GLU A 59 2.14 -3.39 12.98
CA GLU A 59 3.37 -4.12 13.31
C GLU A 59 4.58 -3.66 12.48
N ASN A 60 4.35 -3.10 11.30
CA ASN A 60 5.39 -2.58 10.41
C ASN A 60 5.48 -1.05 10.44
N ASP A 61 4.83 -0.37 11.40
CA ASP A 61 4.84 1.09 11.56
C ASP A 61 4.55 1.85 10.24
N VAL A 62 3.60 1.32 9.44
CA VAL A 62 3.29 1.86 8.12
C VAL A 62 2.63 3.22 8.27
N HIS A 63 3.35 4.26 7.88
CA HIS A 63 2.89 5.63 7.95
C HIS A 63 1.97 6.00 6.80
N THR A 64 2.26 5.50 5.58
CA THR A 64 1.49 5.83 4.38
C THR A 64 1.14 4.58 3.60
N VAL A 65 -0.13 4.45 3.26
CA VAL A 65 -0.65 3.35 2.43
C VAL A 65 -1.06 3.91 1.08
N ILE A 66 -0.56 3.29 0.01
CA ILE A 66 -0.93 3.59 -1.37
C ILE A 66 -1.59 2.35 -1.95
N SER A 67 -2.84 2.47 -2.38
CA SER A 67 -3.54 1.39 -3.06
C SER A 67 -3.36 1.48 -4.58
N THR A 68 -2.98 0.35 -5.16
CA THR A 68 -3.00 0.09 -6.60
C THR A 68 -3.81 -1.17 -6.90
N LEU A 69 -4.70 -1.55 -5.97
CA LEU A 69 -5.57 -2.71 -6.14
C LEU A 69 -6.52 -2.51 -7.33
N ASN A 70 -6.78 -3.60 -8.04
CA ASN A 70 -7.75 -3.62 -9.13
C ASN A 70 -9.16 -3.82 -8.54
N ASN A 71 -9.95 -2.75 -8.55
CA ASN A 71 -11.30 -2.74 -8.01
C ASN A 71 -12.38 -3.11 -9.06
N MET A 72 -11.99 -3.55 -10.26
CA MET A 72 -12.97 -3.90 -11.31
C MET A 72 -13.82 -5.12 -10.96
N ALA A 73 -13.22 -6.14 -10.32
CA ALA A 73 -13.94 -7.37 -9.96
C ALA A 73 -14.69 -7.25 -8.63
N SER A 74 -14.13 -6.52 -7.67
CA SER A 74 -14.74 -6.26 -6.37
C SER A 74 -14.12 -5.02 -5.74
N VAL A 75 -14.94 -4.20 -5.09
CA VAL A 75 -14.49 -3.03 -4.32
C VAL A 75 -14.16 -3.41 -2.86
N GLN A 76 -14.55 -4.61 -2.43
CA GLN A 76 -14.37 -5.07 -1.05
C GLN A 76 -12.91 -5.02 -0.54
N PRO A 77 -11.90 -5.43 -1.32
CA PRO A 77 -10.50 -5.34 -0.90
C PRO A 77 -10.07 -3.90 -0.55
N GLU A 78 -10.50 -2.92 -1.36
CA GLU A 78 -10.19 -1.50 -1.13
C GLU A 78 -10.91 -0.96 0.11
N LEU A 79 -12.17 -1.34 0.31
CA LEU A 79 -12.92 -0.94 1.51
C LEU A 79 -12.29 -1.50 2.78
N ASN A 80 -11.89 -2.77 2.76
CA ASN A 80 -11.21 -3.41 3.88
C ASN A 80 -9.86 -2.75 4.17
N LEU A 81 -9.09 -2.44 3.12
CA LEU A 81 -7.81 -1.75 3.26
C LEU A 81 -7.98 -0.32 3.80
N THR A 82 -9.02 0.40 3.37
CA THR A 82 -9.36 1.73 3.87
C THR A 82 -9.76 1.67 5.35
N ALA A 83 -10.62 0.73 5.74
CA ALA A 83 -11.02 0.53 7.13
C ALA A 83 -9.83 0.13 8.01
N ALA A 84 -8.92 -0.69 7.49
CA ALA A 84 -7.71 -1.08 8.19
C ALA A 84 -6.74 0.08 8.40
N ALA A 85 -6.58 0.95 7.39
CA ALA A 85 -5.75 2.14 7.47
C ALA A 85 -6.29 3.16 8.50
N ASP A 86 -7.61 3.24 8.67
CA ASP A 86 -8.25 4.06 9.72
C ASP A 86 -8.00 3.48 11.13
N GLN A 87 -8.01 2.16 11.26
CA GLN A 87 -7.75 1.48 12.54
C GLN A 87 -6.26 1.50 12.94
N ALA A 88 -5.35 1.50 11.97
CA ALA A 88 -3.91 1.47 12.22
C ALA A 88 -3.41 2.85 12.68
N VAL A 89 -3.11 3.00 13.98
CA VAL A 89 -2.64 4.25 14.58
C VAL A 89 -1.40 4.82 13.89
N ALA A 90 -0.52 3.96 13.38
CA ALA A 90 0.69 4.35 12.66
C ALA A 90 0.37 5.04 11.32
N THR A 91 -0.74 4.67 10.67
CA THR A 91 -1.10 5.17 9.35
C THR A 91 -1.70 6.57 9.44
N LYS A 92 -1.07 7.54 8.76
CA LYS A 92 -1.49 8.96 8.74
C LYS A 92 -1.95 9.43 7.36
N ARG A 93 -1.71 8.64 6.32
CA ARG A 93 -2.07 8.96 4.95
C ARG A 93 -2.50 7.71 4.20
N TYR A 94 -3.64 7.82 3.53
CA TYR A 94 -4.18 6.80 2.63
C TYR A 94 -4.36 7.40 1.23
N VAL A 95 -3.87 6.72 0.20
CA VAL A 95 -4.10 7.07 -1.21
C VAL A 95 -4.90 5.93 -1.85
N PRO A 96 -6.17 6.17 -2.25
CA PRO A 96 -7.00 5.13 -2.86
C PRO A 96 -6.54 4.77 -4.27
N SER A 97 -7.01 3.64 -4.79
CA SER A 97 -6.74 3.22 -6.17
C SER A 97 -7.53 4.06 -7.19
N ILE A 98 -6.97 5.22 -7.56
CA ILE A 98 -7.61 6.23 -8.44
C ILE A 98 -6.74 6.65 -9.64
N TRP A 99 -5.91 5.74 -10.12
CA TRP A 99 -4.90 5.98 -11.17
C TRP A 99 -5.46 6.15 -12.59
N GLY A 100 -6.79 6.16 -12.72
CA GLY A 100 -7.50 6.33 -14.00
C GLY A 100 -7.87 7.77 -14.31
N ALA A 101 -8.76 7.94 -15.28
CA ALA A 101 -9.28 9.26 -15.64
C ALA A 101 -10.07 9.87 -14.48
N LYS A 102 -9.99 11.20 -14.35
CA LYS A 102 -10.80 11.94 -13.38
C LYS A 102 -12.28 11.78 -13.73
N PHE A 103 -13.06 11.19 -12.83
CA PHE A 103 -14.50 11.17 -12.96
C PHE A 103 -15.05 12.61 -12.92
N ARG A 104 -15.97 12.92 -13.84
CA ARG A 104 -16.73 14.17 -13.80
C ARG A 104 -17.54 14.16 -12.50
N LYS A 105 -17.40 15.21 -11.69
CA LYS A 105 -18.26 15.42 -10.53
C LYS A 105 -19.70 15.64 -11.04
N GLU A 106 -20.64 14.90 -10.47
CA GLU A 106 -22.08 15.17 -10.61
C GLU A 106 -22.42 16.58 -10.10
#